data_AF-A0AAD4PBY7-F1
#
_entry.id   AF-A0AAD4PBY7-F1
#
_cell.length_a   1.000
_cell.length_b   1.000
_cell.length_c   1.000
_cell.angle_alpha   90.00
_cell.angle_beta   90.00
_cell.angle_gamma   90.00
#
_symmetry.space_group_name_H-M   'P 1'
#
loop_
_entity.id
_entity.type
_entity.pdbx_description
1 polymer ?
#
loop_
_entity_poly.entity_id
_entity_poly.type
_entity_poly.pdbx_seq_one_letter_code
_entity_poly.pdbx_strand_id
1 'polypeptide(L)'
;MSDLLSKHLTLGAIKNVLSLHVLLDYFDAKKLHQITNGTAVAATIFQATGSATSSAGFVNITDLKGGKVGFAPQDNGGVVSAMFVKSVDAIPYNISVIQISSILPPPKLRLRRRGRARSTSPR
;
A
#
# COMPACT_ATOMS: atom_id res chain seq x y z
N MET A 1 8.65 6.18 12.31
CA MET A 1 9.77 6.37 11.35
C MET A 1 10.97 5.49 11.66
N SER A 2 11.37 5.34 12.92
CA SER A 2 12.48 4.48 13.35
C SER A 2 12.37 3.03 12.86
N ASP A 3 11.16 2.44 12.86
CA ASP A 3 10.91 1.07 12.34
C ASP A 3 11.21 0.88 10.84
N LEU A 4 11.11 1.96 10.05
CA LEU A 4 11.39 1.88 8.61
C LEU A 4 12.90 1.94 8.34
N LEU A 5 13.62 2.71 9.17
CA LEU A 5 15.08 2.88 9.09
C LEU A 5 15.83 1.66 9.64
N SER A 6 15.29 1.00 10.68
CA SER A 6 15.88 -0.22 11.26
C SER A 6 15.89 -1.41 10.30
N LYS A 7 15.06 -1.39 9.25
CA LYS A 7 14.99 -2.46 8.23
C LYS A 7 16.13 -2.40 7.20
N HIS A 8 17.05 -1.42 7.31
CA HIS A 8 18.20 -1.23 6.42
C HIS A 8 17.84 -1.30 4.92
N LEU A 9 16.67 -0.74 4.58
CA LEU A 9 16.17 -0.73 3.22
C LEU A 9 16.97 0.24 2.35
N THR A 10 17.13 -0.10 1.06
CA THR A 10 17.69 0.84 0.09
C THR A 10 16.76 2.04 -0.10
N LEU A 11 17.29 3.18 -0.53
CA LEU A 11 16.49 4.39 -0.77
C LEU A 11 15.31 4.13 -1.73
N GLY A 12 15.52 3.31 -2.76
CA GLY A 12 14.46 2.91 -3.68
C GLY A 12 13.36 2.08 -3.01
N ALA A 13 13.73 1.18 -2.10
CA ALA A 13 12.75 0.42 -1.33
C ALA A 13 11.97 1.34 -0.37
N ILE A 14 12.62 2.28 0.30
CA ILE A 14 11.95 3.29 1.15
C ILE A 14 10.94 4.10 0.34
N LYS A 15 11.34 4.59 -0.85
CA LYS A 15 10.44 5.29 -1.77
C LYS A 15 9.20 4.45 -2.09
N ASN A 16 9.39 3.17 -2.41
CA ASN A 16 8.29 2.27 -2.73
C ASN A 16 7.36 2.04 -1.53
N VAL A 17 7.90 1.89 -0.32
CA VAL A 17 7.09 1.79 0.91
C VAL A 17 6.24 3.04 1.08
N LEU A 18 6.83 4.23 0.95
CA LEU A 18 6.09 5.50 1.06
C LEU A 18 5.01 5.61 -0.02
N SER A 19 5.31 5.21 -1.26
CA SER A 19 4.34 5.20 -2.36
C SER A 19 3.17 4.23 -2.12
N LEU A 20 3.36 3.16 -1.34
CA LEU A 20 2.28 2.24 -0.96
C LEU A 20 1.34 2.86 0.09
N HIS A 21 1.81 3.82 0.89
CA HIS A 21 1.00 4.47 1.92
C HIS A 21 0.11 5.60 1.37
N VAL A 22 0.28 5.98 0.11
CA VAL A 22 -0.53 7.02 -0.53
C VAL A 22 -1.56 6.35 -1.45
N LEU A 23 -2.82 6.38 -1.03
CA LEU A 23 -3.96 5.90 -1.80
C LEU A 23 -4.36 6.93 -2.85
N LEU A 24 -4.79 6.47 -4.03
CA LEU A 24 -5.26 7.34 -5.10
C LEU A 24 -6.69 7.84 -4.87
N ASP A 25 -7.49 7.05 -4.15
CA ASP A 25 -8.87 7.37 -3.82
C ASP A 25 -8.96 8.15 -2.50
N TYR A 26 -9.96 9.03 -2.42
CA TYR A 26 -10.23 9.78 -1.19
C TYR A 26 -10.93 8.90 -0.15
N PHE A 27 -10.24 8.63 0.96
CA PHE A 27 -10.75 7.93 2.15
C PHE A 27 -10.56 8.80 3.40
N ASP A 28 -11.65 9.40 3.88
CA ASP A 28 -11.68 10.03 5.19
C ASP A 28 -12.22 9.07 6.27
N ALA A 29 -12.17 9.49 7.53
CA ALA A 29 -12.67 8.68 8.65
C ALA A 29 -14.12 8.21 8.43
N LYS A 30 -14.99 9.06 7.86
CA LYS A 30 -16.39 8.70 7.63
C LYS A 30 -16.52 7.63 6.56
N LYS A 31 -15.84 7.80 5.42
CA LYS A 31 -15.81 6.81 4.33
C LYS A 31 -15.23 5.49 4.78
N LEU A 32 -14.19 5.50 5.62
CA LEU A 32 -13.56 4.29 6.13
C LEU A 32 -14.54 3.45 6.99
N HIS A 33 -15.42 4.09 7.76
CA HIS A 33 -16.47 3.42 8.54
C HIS A 33 -17.78 3.18 7.77
N GLN A 34 -17.84 3.60 6.51
CA GLN A 34 -19.01 3.45 5.64
C GLN A 34 -18.67 2.59 4.40
N ILE A 35 -17.61 1.80 4.47
CA ILE A 35 -17.23 0.90 3.38
C ILE A 35 -18.35 -0.12 3.16
N THR A 36 -19.03 0.00 2.03
CA THR A 36 -20.07 -0.93 1.61
C THR A 36 -19.50 -2.35 1.50
N ASN A 37 -20.23 -3.34 2.03
CA ASN A 37 -19.79 -4.74 2.14
C ASN A 37 -18.60 -4.99 3.08
N GLY A 38 -18.17 -3.99 3.86
CA GLY A 38 -17.12 -4.13 4.88
C GLY A 38 -15.70 -4.25 4.33
N THR A 39 -15.49 -4.30 3.01
CA THR A 39 -14.17 -4.35 2.39
C THR A 39 -14.09 -3.48 1.13
N ALA A 40 -12.99 -2.76 0.96
CA ALA A 40 -12.66 -2.01 -0.24
C ALA A 40 -11.22 -2.29 -0.67
N VAL A 41 -10.95 -2.19 -1.97
CA VAL A 41 -9.60 -2.29 -2.53
C VAL A 41 -9.23 -0.93 -3.09
N ALA A 42 -8.10 -0.40 -2.65
CA ALA A 42 -7.62 0.91 -3.05
C ALA A 42 -6.29 0.78 -3.81
N ALA A 43 -6.20 1.46 -4.96
CA ALA A 43 -4.94 1.58 -5.68
C ALA A 43 -4.04 2.63 -4.99
N THR A 44 -2.74 2.38 -5.00
CA THR A 44 -1.75 3.32 -4.42
C THR A 44 -0.90 3.97 -5.49
N ILE A 45 -0.16 5.01 -5.12
CA ILE A 45 0.87 5.59 -6.00
C ILE A 45 1.87 4.50 -6.44
N PHE A 46 2.19 3.53 -5.58
CA PHE A 46 3.08 2.43 -5.96
C PHE A 46 2.54 1.65 -7.19
N GLN A 47 1.22 1.41 -7.25
CA GLN A 47 0.59 0.84 -8.45
C GLN A 47 0.72 1.77 -9.66
N ALA A 48 0.43 3.07 -9.48
CA ALA A 48 0.45 4.06 -10.55
C ALA A 48 1.84 4.27 -11.17
N THR A 49 2.93 4.06 -10.41
CA THR A 49 4.30 4.18 -10.93
C THR A 49 4.68 3.06 -11.91
N GLY A 50 3.88 2.00 -12.03
CA GLY A 50 4.21 0.81 -12.82
C GLY A 50 5.33 -0.05 -12.24
N SER A 51 5.81 0.27 -11.03
CA SER A 51 6.83 -0.53 -10.32
C SER A 51 6.21 -1.73 -9.59
N ALA A 52 4.92 -1.67 -9.28
CA ALA A 52 4.18 -2.76 -8.66
C ALA A 52 4.04 -3.96 -9.59
N THR A 53 4.25 -5.15 -9.06
CA THR A 53 4.00 -6.40 -9.80
C THR A 53 2.58 -6.87 -9.51
N SER A 54 1.78 -7.04 -10.56
CA SER A 54 0.39 -7.52 -10.44
C SER A 54 -0.41 -6.68 -9.43
N SER A 55 -0.76 -7.27 -8.29
CA SER A 55 -1.57 -6.65 -7.24
C SER A 55 -0.78 -6.05 -6.07
N ALA A 56 0.56 -6.05 -6.11
CA ALA A 56 1.40 -5.58 -5.00
C ALA A 56 1.28 -4.08 -4.67
N GLY A 57 0.61 -3.29 -5.53
CA GLY A 57 0.32 -1.87 -5.31
C GLY A 57 -1.09 -1.59 -4.81
N PHE A 58 -1.88 -2.62 -4.52
CA PHE A 58 -3.21 -2.43 -3.94
C PHE A 58 -3.21 -2.66 -2.44
N VAL A 59 -4.03 -1.90 -1.74
CA VAL A 59 -4.26 -2.03 -0.30
C VAL A 59 -5.72 -2.37 -0.09
N ASN A 60 -5.97 -3.46 0.64
CA ASN A 60 -7.26 -3.79 1.19
C ASN A 60 -7.53 -2.97 2.43
N ILE A 61 -8.73 -2.42 2.47
CA ILE A 61 -9.28 -1.68 3.59
C ILE A 61 -10.49 -2.47 4.05
N THR A 62 -10.53 -2.82 5.32
CA THR A 62 -11.60 -3.64 5.90
C THR A 62 -12.19 -2.92 7.09
N ASP A 63 -13.49 -2.63 7.04
CA ASP A 63 -14.26 -2.18 8.19
C ASP A 63 -14.57 -3.40 9.08
N LEU A 64 -13.90 -3.45 10.22
CA LEU A 64 -13.96 -4.53 11.19
C LEU A 64 -15.04 -4.21 12.23
N LYS A 65 -15.62 -5.26 12.82
CA LYS A 65 -16.58 -5.12 13.92
C LYS A 65 -16.00 -4.27 15.05
N GLY A 66 -16.85 -3.40 15.61
CA GLY A 66 -16.47 -2.51 16.71
C GLY A 66 -15.87 -1.17 16.26
N GLY A 67 -16.14 -0.74 15.02
CA GLY A 67 -15.71 0.58 14.52
C GLY A 67 -14.20 0.67 14.29
N LYS A 68 -13.55 -0.44 13.98
CA LYS A 68 -12.11 -0.48 13.67
C LYS A 68 -11.94 -0.66 12.18
N VAL A 69 -10.93 -0.03 11.60
CA VAL A 69 -10.63 -0.20 10.17
C VAL A 69 -9.23 -0.77 10.03
N GLY A 70 -9.10 -1.89 9.33
CA GLY A 70 -7.85 -2.56 9.05
C GLY A 70 -7.34 -2.25 7.65
N PHE A 71 -6.01 -2.19 7.50
CA PHE A 71 -5.30 -2.02 6.24
C PHE A 71 -4.34 -3.19 6.03
N ALA A 72 -4.37 -3.78 4.84
CA ALA A 72 -3.51 -4.88 4.45
C ALA A 72 -3.09 -4.73 2.98
N PRO A 73 -1.81 -4.89 2.63
CA PRO A 73 -1.44 -5.04 1.21
C PRO A 73 -2.16 -6.25 0.61
N GLN A 74 -2.63 -6.10 -0.63
CA GLN A 74 -3.40 -7.15 -1.32
C GLN A 74 -2.59 -8.46 -1.45
N ASP A 75 -1.26 -8.38 -1.54
CA ASP A 75 -0.36 -9.54 -1.68
C ASP A 75 0.08 -10.16 -0.34
N ASN A 76 -0.45 -9.67 0.79
CA ASN A 76 -0.10 -10.12 2.14
C ASN A 76 -1.01 -11.25 2.67
N GLY A 77 -1.76 -11.93 1.80
CA GLY A 77 -2.60 -13.07 2.18
C GLY A 77 -3.76 -12.73 3.12
N GLY A 78 -4.22 -11.47 3.12
CA GLY A 78 -5.36 -11.03 3.95
C GLY A 78 -5.01 -10.72 5.41
N VAL A 79 -3.74 -10.78 5.80
CA VAL A 79 -3.32 -10.41 7.16
C VAL A 79 -3.35 -8.89 7.32
N VAL A 80 -4.16 -8.42 8.27
CA VAL A 80 -4.25 -6.99 8.63
C VAL A 80 -2.90 -6.54 9.20
N SER A 81 -2.28 -5.58 8.51
CA SER A 81 -0.94 -5.07 8.86
C SER A 81 -0.99 -3.81 9.70
N ALA A 82 -2.04 -3.00 9.55
CA ALA A 82 -2.20 -1.76 10.29
C ALA A 82 -3.67 -1.46 10.57
N MET A 83 -3.94 -0.67 11.61
CA MET A 83 -5.29 -0.24 11.97
C MET A 83 -5.41 1.27 11.90
N PHE A 84 -6.58 1.78 11.51
CA PHE A 84 -6.93 3.18 11.63
C PHE A 84 -6.90 3.61 13.11
N VAL A 85 -6.26 4.75 13.38
CA VAL A 85 -6.16 5.33 14.73
C VAL A 85 -7.00 6.59 14.82
N LYS A 86 -6.73 7.57 13.94
CA LYS A 86 -7.46 8.85 13.89
C LYS A 86 -7.26 9.55 12.56
N SER A 87 -8.15 10.48 12.24
CA SER A 87 -7.92 11.48 11.19
C SER A 87 -7.00 12.57 11.73
N VAL A 88 -6.02 12.97 10.92
CA VAL A 88 -5.08 14.06 11.25
C VAL A 88 -5.54 15.35 10.59
N ASP A 89 -5.85 15.26 9.29
CA ASP A 89 -6.37 16.39 8.52
C ASP A 89 -7.19 15.86 7.33
N ALA A 90 -8.15 16.65 6.86
CA ALA A 90 -8.96 16.31 5.71
C ALA A 90 -9.47 17.56 5.00
N ILE A 91 -9.10 17.69 3.73
CA ILE A 91 -9.67 18.67 2.80
C ILE A 91 -10.63 17.88 1.91
N PRO A 92 -11.95 18.05 2.08
CA PRO A 92 -12.96 17.29 1.35
C PRO A 92 -12.69 17.29 -0.16
N TYR A 93 -12.78 16.11 -0.77
CA TYR A 93 -12.55 15.87 -2.21
C TYR A 93 -11.13 16.11 -2.74
N ASN A 94 -10.19 16.57 -1.90
CA ASN A 94 -8.80 16.81 -2.30
C ASN A 94 -7.83 15.81 -1.65
N ILE A 95 -7.73 15.81 -0.33
CA ILE A 95 -6.77 14.97 0.40
C ILE A 95 -7.29 14.64 1.80
N SER A 96 -7.04 13.41 2.26
CA SER A 96 -7.22 13.04 3.65
C SER A 96 -5.94 12.42 4.18
N VAL A 97 -5.52 12.88 5.36
CA VAL A 97 -4.37 12.36 6.09
C VAL A 97 -4.88 11.64 7.32
N ILE A 98 -4.60 10.35 7.38
CA ILE A 98 -5.00 9.47 8.47
C ILE A 98 -3.77 8.88 9.16
N GLN A 99 -3.89 8.67 10.46
CA GLN A 99 -2.91 7.94 11.23
C GLN A 99 -3.29 6.45 11.26
N ILE A 100 -2.31 5.61 10.98
CA ILE A 100 -2.39 4.15 11.14
C ILE A 100 -1.46 3.67 12.25
N SER A 101 -1.77 2.52 12.85
CA SER A 101 -1.07 1.97 14.01
C SER A 101 0.34 1.50 13.70
N SER A 102 0.61 1.11 12.46
CA SER A 102 1.86 0.47 12.04
C SER A 102 2.11 0.70 10.56
N ILE A 103 3.37 0.59 10.15
CA ILE A 103 3.79 0.78 8.76
C ILE A 103 3.37 -0.46 7.96
N LEU A 104 2.80 -0.26 6.77
CA LEU A 104 2.53 -1.35 5.84
C LEU A 104 3.85 -2.01 5.41
N PRO A 105 3.92 -3.35 5.34
CA PRO A 105 5.15 -4.03 4.98
C PRO A 105 5.59 -3.61 3.57
N PRO A 106 6.91 -3.62 3.30
CA PRO A 106 7.43 -3.21 2.01
C PRO A 106 6.84 -4.08 0.89
N PRO A 107 6.42 -3.48 -0.23
CA PRO A 107 5.86 -4.24 -1.34
C PRO A 107 6.91 -5.18 -1.92
N LYS A 108 6.50 -6.36 -2.36
CA LYS A 108 7.39 -7.31 -3.03
C LYS A 108 7.82 -6.75 -4.37
N LEU A 109 9.09 -6.38 -4.49
CA LEU A 109 9.67 -5.90 -5.73
C LEU A 109 10.23 -7.08 -6.54
N ARG A 110 9.85 -7.18 -7.82
CA ARG A 110 10.60 -8.00 -8.76
C ARG A 110 11.93 -7.31 -9.04
N LEU A 111 13.02 -7.96 -8.65
CA LEU A 111 14.34 -7.59 -9.16
C LEU A 111 14.28 -7.70 -10.69
N ARG A 112 14.44 -6.58 -11.41
CA ARG A 112 14.67 -6.65 -12.86
C ARG A 112 15.96 -7.42 -13.04
N ARG A 113 15.86 -8.71 -13.39
CA ARG A 113 17.02 -9.46 -13.87
C ARG A 113 17.52 -8.73 -15.10
N ARG A 114 18.64 -8.00 -14.96
CA ARG A 114 19.35 -7.42 -16.10
C ARG A 114 19.68 -8.57 -17.06
N GLY A 115 19.18 -8.44 -18.29
CA GLY A 115 19.43 -9.24 -19.49
C GLY A 115 19.92 -10.68 -19.33
N ARG A 116 19.09 -11.65 -19.76
CA ARG A 116 19.67 -12.87 -20.33
C ARG A 116 20.24 -12.50 -21.70
N ALA A 117 21.55 -12.34 -21.77
CA ALA A 117 22.24 -12.21 -23.05
C ALA A 117 22.16 -13.53 -23.85
N ARG A 118 21.85 -13.39 -25.15
CA ARG A 118 22.09 -14.28 -26.31
C ARG A 118 21.65 -15.76 -26.26
N SER A 119 20.85 -16.14 -27.26
CA SER A 119 21.38 -17.02 -28.32
C SER A 119 20.66 -16.72 -29.65
N THR A 120 21.37 -16.07 -30.59
CA THR A 120 21.05 -16.16 -32.02
C THR A 120 21.37 -17.57 -32.47
N SER A 121 20.37 -18.33 -32.93
CA SER A 121 20.57 -19.59 -33.65
C SER A 121 20.56 -19.30 -35.16
N PRO A 122 21.60 -19.67 -35.93
CA PRO A 122 21.54 -19.59 -37.37
C PRO A 122 20.83 -20.83 -37.92
N ARG A 123 19.93 -20.62 -38.89
CA ARG A 123 19.57 -21.60 -39.92
C ARG A 123 19.43 -20.86 -41.24
#